data_AF-A0A0F6R1Q1-F1
#
_entry.id   AF-A0A0F6R1Q1-F1
#
_cell.length_a   1.000
_cell.length_b   1.000
_cell.length_c   1.000
_cell.angle_alpha   90.00
_cell.angle_beta   90.00
_cell.angle_gamma   90.00
#
_symmetry.space_group_name_H-M   'P 1'
#
loop_
_entity.id
_entity.type
_entity.pdbx_description
1 polymer ?
#
loop_
_entity_poly.entity_id
_entity_poly.type
_entity_poly.pdbx_seq_one_letter_code
_entity_poly.pdbx_strand_id
1 'polypeptide(L)'
;MSEEKQRSTELFDAVTTENSHRAQMLAVLDFEATADKNLVRKEEAIREELAISPIRYYQLLNYALELPEANEKYPMLVAQLRRRRDIRDNQRRESHKY
;
A
#
# COMPACT_ATOMS: atom_id res chain seq x y z
N MET A 1 27.67 -20.98 22.36
CA MET A 1 26.27 -21.45 22.25
C MET A 1 25.29 -20.31 22.52
N SER A 2 25.47 -19.13 21.88
CA SER A 2 24.72 -17.92 22.26
C SER A 2 24.08 -17.15 21.10
N GLU A 3 24.14 -17.66 19.86
CA GLU A 3 23.57 -16.98 18.68
C GLU A 3 22.14 -17.44 18.34
N GLU A 4 21.68 -18.55 18.90
CA GLU A 4 20.40 -19.17 18.51
C GLU A 4 19.17 -18.54 19.20
N LYS A 5 19.40 -17.78 20.29
CA LYS A 5 18.31 -17.17 21.08
C LYS A 5 17.92 -15.76 20.61
N GLN A 6 18.74 -15.12 19.77
CA GLN A 6 18.49 -13.77 19.24
C GLN A 6 17.67 -13.80 17.93
N ARG A 7 17.87 -14.82 17.07
CA ARG A 7 17.08 -14.96 15.82
C ARG A 7 15.59 -15.22 16.05
N SER A 8 15.21 -15.87 17.15
CA SER A 8 13.81 -16.19 17.44
C SER A 8 12.96 -14.97 17.85
N THR A 9 13.58 -13.93 18.42
CA THR A 9 12.87 -12.73 18.88
C THR A 9 12.66 -11.72 17.74
N GLU A 10 13.65 -11.57 16.84
CA GLU A 10 13.51 -10.67 15.67
C GLU A 10 12.51 -11.18 14.64
N LEU A 11 12.37 -12.50 14.49
CA LEU A 11 11.36 -13.09 13.59
C LEU A 11 9.93 -12.79 14.07
N PHE A 12 9.68 -12.66 15.37
CA PHE A 12 8.33 -12.45 15.92
C PHE A 12 7.83 -11.01 15.70
N ASP A 13 8.71 -10.01 15.85
CA ASP A 13 8.40 -8.61 15.60
C ASP A 13 8.25 -8.28 14.10
N ALA A 14 9.06 -8.92 13.25
CA ALA A 14 8.97 -8.79 11.79
C ALA A 14 7.68 -9.41 11.24
N VAL A 15 7.32 -10.63 11.67
CA VAL A 15 6.08 -11.30 11.23
C VAL A 15 4.83 -10.55 11.71
N THR A 16 4.86 -9.98 12.91
CA THR A 16 3.75 -9.17 13.43
C THR A 16 3.59 -7.87 12.64
N THR A 17 4.70 -7.24 12.27
CA THR A 17 4.72 -6.03 11.43
C THR A 17 4.27 -6.33 10.01
N GLU A 18 4.73 -7.44 9.41
CA GLU A 18 4.39 -7.86 8.06
C GLU A 18 2.92 -8.27 7.94
N ASN A 19 2.39 -9.03 8.90
CA ASN A 19 0.96 -9.35 8.96
C ASN A 19 0.10 -8.12 9.19
N SER A 20 0.57 -7.16 9.99
CA SER A 20 -0.11 -5.87 10.16
C SER A 20 -0.15 -5.06 8.86
N HIS A 21 0.93 -5.08 8.07
CA HIS A 21 0.96 -4.41 6.76
C HIS A 21 -0.01 -5.04 5.76
N ARG A 22 -0.10 -6.38 5.69
CA ARG A 22 -1.07 -7.07 4.83
C ARG A 22 -2.51 -6.73 5.23
N ALA A 23 -2.83 -6.74 6.53
CA ALA A 23 -4.15 -6.36 7.01
C ALA A 23 -4.51 -4.89 6.69
N GLN A 24 -3.57 -3.97 6.93
CA GLN A 24 -3.73 -2.55 6.60
C GLN A 24 -3.87 -2.32 5.09
N MET A 25 -3.10 -3.06 4.28
CA MET A 25 -3.20 -3.02 2.83
C MET A 25 -4.60 -3.44 2.36
N LEU A 26 -5.15 -4.52 2.91
CA LEU A 26 -6.51 -4.96 2.55
C LEU A 26 -7.55 -3.89 2.90
N ALA A 27 -7.46 -3.27 4.08
CA ALA A 27 -8.34 -2.16 4.46
C ALA A 27 -8.22 -0.95 3.51
N VAL A 28 -7.00 -0.63 3.06
CA VAL A 28 -6.74 0.43 2.07
C VAL A 28 -7.37 0.10 0.72
N LEU A 29 -7.30 -1.14 0.26
CA LEU A 29 -7.93 -1.57 -1.00
C LEU A 29 -9.45 -1.56 -0.90
N ASP A 30 -10.01 -1.99 0.23
CA ASP A 30 -11.45 -1.94 0.51
C ASP A 30 -11.94 -0.47 0.47
N PHE A 31 -11.21 0.45 1.10
CA PHE A 31 -11.49 1.89 1.06
C PHE A 31 -11.38 2.48 -0.37
N GLU A 32 -10.31 2.18 -1.11
CA GLU A 32 -10.14 2.72 -2.48
C GLU A 32 -11.20 2.16 -3.44
N ALA A 33 -11.76 0.97 -3.18
CA ALA A 33 -12.87 0.43 -3.95
C ALA A 33 -14.18 1.22 -3.76
N THR A 34 -14.41 1.79 -2.58
CA THR A 34 -15.60 2.61 -2.27
C THR A 34 -15.35 4.10 -2.45
N ALA A 35 -14.10 4.55 -2.44
CA ALA A 35 -13.73 5.96 -2.53
C ALA A 35 -14.02 6.53 -3.92
N ASP A 36 -14.89 7.54 -3.96
CA ASP A 36 -15.18 8.26 -5.19
C ASP A 36 -13.94 8.98 -5.74
N LYS A 37 -13.81 8.98 -7.08
CA LYS A 37 -12.67 9.60 -7.80
C LYS A 37 -12.59 11.11 -7.60
N ASN A 38 -13.67 11.74 -7.13
CA ASN A 38 -13.80 13.19 -6.94
C ASN A 38 -13.76 13.61 -5.46
N LEU A 39 -13.25 12.77 -4.55
CA LEU A 39 -13.04 13.18 -3.16
C LEU A 39 -12.07 14.37 -3.10
N VAL A 40 -12.62 15.59 -3.00
CA VAL A 40 -11.86 16.83 -2.81
C VAL A 40 -11.00 16.76 -1.54
N ARG A 41 -11.45 15.99 -0.54
CA ARG A 41 -10.78 15.80 0.76
C ARG A 41 -10.27 14.37 0.98
N LYS A 42 -9.76 13.72 -0.07
CA LYS A 42 -9.31 12.32 -0.01
C LYS A 42 -8.31 12.06 1.13
N GLU A 43 -7.36 12.97 1.35
CA GLU A 43 -6.37 12.83 2.44
C GLU A 43 -6.95 12.97 3.84
N GLU A 44 -8.07 13.68 3.97
CA GLU A 44 -8.78 13.81 5.24
C GLU A 44 -9.61 12.57 5.52
N ALA A 45 -10.36 12.08 4.51
CA ALA A 45 -11.07 10.81 4.61
C ALA A 45 -10.12 9.64 4.94
N ILE A 46 -8.92 9.61 4.34
CA ILE A 46 -7.89 8.61 4.69
C ILE A 46 -7.52 8.69 6.19
N ARG A 47 -7.37 9.89 6.74
CA ARG A 47 -7.01 10.07 8.16
C ARG A 47 -8.18 9.71 9.08
N GLU A 48 -9.41 10.02 8.69
CA GLU A 48 -10.61 9.78 9.49
C GLU A 48 -11.04 8.30 9.46
N GLU A 49 -11.07 7.68 8.28
CA GLU A 49 -11.60 6.32 8.12
C GLU A 49 -10.55 5.23 8.38
N LEU A 50 -9.29 5.47 7.96
CA LEU A 50 -8.23 4.47 8.08
C LEU A 50 -7.28 4.75 9.24
N ALA A 51 -7.39 5.91 9.91
CA ALA A 51 -6.52 6.31 11.02
C ALA A 51 -5.01 6.25 10.69
N ILE A 52 -4.65 6.38 9.40
CA ILE A 52 -3.26 6.36 8.92
C ILE A 52 -2.89 7.68 8.25
N SER A 53 -1.59 7.96 8.19
CA SER A 53 -1.11 9.12 7.45
C SER A 53 -1.29 8.94 5.94
N PRO A 54 -1.51 10.02 5.16
CA PRO A 54 -1.57 9.94 3.70
C PRO A 54 -0.31 9.34 3.07
N ILE A 55 0.86 9.56 3.68
CA ILE A 55 2.11 8.94 3.22
C ILE A 55 2.04 7.42 3.35
N ARG A 56 1.61 6.92 4.52
CA ARG A 56 1.44 5.50 4.81
C ARG A 56 0.43 4.86 3.84
N TYR A 57 -0.64 5.56 3.53
CA TYR A 57 -1.65 5.14 2.57
C TYR A 57 -1.05 4.84 1.19
N TYR A 58 -0.29 5.78 0.62
CA TYR A 58 0.34 5.55 -0.68
C TYR A 58 1.44 4.48 -0.64
N GLN A 59 2.11 4.31 0.49
CA GLN A 59 3.05 3.19 0.68
C GLN A 59 2.34 1.84 0.63
N LEU A 60 1.20 1.70 1.32
CA LEU A 60 0.40 0.48 1.32
C LEU A 60 -0.19 0.18 -0.06
N LEU A 61 -0.61 1.22 -0.81
CA LEU A 61 -1.02 1.05 -2.20
C LEU A 61 0.12 0.52 -3.08
N ASN A 62 1.34 1.01 -2.92
CA ASN A 62 2.49 0.48 -3.66
C ASN A 62 2.82 -0.95 -3.24
N TYR A 63 2.74 -1.26 -1.95
CA TYR A 63 2.94 -2.61 -1.42
C TYR A 63 1.92 -3.60 -1.98
N ALA A 64 0.65 -3.20 -2.12
CA ALA A 64 -0.40 -4.00 -2.74
C ALA A 64 -0.07 -4.42 -4.18
N LEU A 65 0.69 -3.60 -4.92
CA LEU A 65 1.04 -3.93 -6.31
C LEU A 65 2.02 -5.11 -6.42
N GLU A 66 2.82 -5.31 -5.38
CA GLU A 66 3.86 -6.35 -5.28
C GLU A 66 3.31 -7.67 -4.69
N LEU A 67 2.11 -7.65 -4.09
CA LEU A 67 1.50 -8.82 -3.48
C LEU A 67 0.49 -9.52 -4.42
N PRO A 68 0.55 -10.84 -4.59
CA PRO A 68 -0.41 -11.59 -5.41
C PRO A 68 -1.83 -11.58 -4.80
N GLU A 69 -1.93 -11.57 -3.46
CA GLU A 69 -3.19 -11.56 -2.71
C GLU A 69 -4.09 -10.36 -3.08
N ALA A 70 -3.49 -9.19 -3.29
CA ALA A 70 -4.21 -7.99 -3.71
C ALA A 70 -4.83 -8.16 -5.11
N ASN A 71 -4.13 -8.84 -6.01
CA ASN A 71 -4.60 -9.11 -7.37
C ASN A 71 -5.70 -10.18 -7.38
N GLU A 72 -5.64 -11.17 -6.50
CA GLU A 72 -6.70 -12.18 -6.36
C GLU A 72 -7.99 -11.57 -5.82
N LYS A 73 -7.90 -10.69 -4.81
CA LYS A 73 -9.08 -10.08 -4.18
C LYS A 73 -9.65 -8.92 -5.00
N TYR A 74 -8.80 -8.08 -5.58
CA TYR A 74 -9.19 -6.86 -6.32
C TYR A 74 -8.44 -6.67 -7.65
N PRO A 75 -8.62 -7.58 -8.63
CA PRO A 75 -7.86 -7.57 -9.87
C PRO A 75 -8.00 -6.27 -10.67
N MET A 76 -9.21 -5.72 -10.76
CA MET A 76 -9.46 -4.48 -11.50
C MET A 76 -8.82 -3.26 -10.83
N LEU A 77 -8.85 -3.22 -9.49
CA LEU A 77 -8.28 -2.11 -8.72
C LEU A 77 -6.75 -2.11 -8.84
N VAL A 78 -6.12 -3.28 -8.70
CA VAL A 78 -4.68 -3.44 -8.86
C VAL A 78 -4.24 -3.06 -10.28
N ALA A 79 -4.97 -3.49 -11.32
CA ALA A 79 -4.68 -3.08 -12.70
C ALA A 79 -4.78 -1.56 -12.90
N GLN A 80 -5.79 -0.91 -12.30
CA GLN A 80 -5.93 0.55 -12.36
C GLN A 80 -4.79 1.28 -11.64
N LEU A 81 -4.38 0.78 -10.47
CA LEU A 81 -3.28 1.34 -9.69
C LEU A 81 -1.94 1.20 -10.43
N ARG A 82 -1.67 0.04 -11.06
CA ARG A 82 -0.50 -0.16 -11.94
C ARG A 82 -0.48 0.87 -13.06
N ARG A 83 -1.60 1.04 -13.76
CA ARG A 83 -1.71 2.05 -14.83
C ARG A 83 -1.47 3.47 -14.34
N ARG A 84 -1.97 3.85 -13.15
CA ARG A 84 -1.70 5.17 -12.54
C ARG A 84 -0.21 5.35 -12.22
N ARG A 85 0.47 4.30 -11.76
CA ARG A 85 1.92 4.29 -11.51
C ARG A 85 2.70 4.50 -12.81
N ASP A 86 2.36 3.75 -13.86
CA ASP A 86 3.01 3.85 -15.16
C ASP A 86 2.87 5.25 -15.76
N ILE A 87 1.69 5.88 -15.66
CA ILE A 87 1.46 7.26 -16.11
C ILE A 87 2.38 8.24 -15.35
N ARG A 88 2.48 8.12 -14.02
CA ARG A 88 3.35 8.97 -13.20
C ARG A 88 4.82 8.77 -13.53
N ASP A 89 5.25 7.53 -13.75
CA ASP A 89 6.63 7.22 -14.10
C ASP A 89 6.99 7.75 -15.49
N ASN A 90 6.06 7.68 -16.45
CA ASN A 90 6.22 8.29 -17.76
C ASN A 90 6.35 9.82 -17.65
N GLN A 91 5.48 10.48 -16.87
CA GLN A 91 5.56 11.93 -16.63
C GLN A 91 6.90 12.35 -16.02
N ARG A 92 7.43 11.58 -15.06
CA ARG A 92 8.76 11.84 -14.46
C ARG A 92 9.88 11.75 -15.50
N ARG A 93 9.87 10.71 -16.34
CA ARG A 93 10.87 10.53 -17.41
C ARG A 93 10.85 11.67 -18.42
N GLU A 94 9.66 12.10 -18.82
CA GLU A 94 9.50 13.24 -19.74
C GLU A 94 9.97 14.55 -19.09
N SER A 95 9.71 14.76 -17.79
CA SER A 95 10.16 15.97 -17.08
C SER A 95 11.68 16.06 -16.86
N HIS A 96 12.39 14.92 -16.89
CA HIS A 96 13.85 14.85 -16.74
C HIS A 96 14.60 14.96 -18.08
N LYS A 97 13.87 15.07 -19.20
CA LYS A 97 14.41 15.15 -20.56
C LYS A 97 14.52 16.59 -21.09
N TYR A 98 14.31 17.58 -20.23
CA TYR A 98 14.42 19.02 -20.52
C TYR A 98 15.32 19.68 -19.47
#